data_AF-A0A7J9Z7X1-F1
#
_entry.id   AF-A0A7J9Z7X1-F1
#
_cell.length_a   1.000
_cell.length_b   1.000
_cell.length_c   1.000
_cell.angle_alpha   90.00
_cell.angle_beta   90.00
_cell.angle_gamma   90.00
#
_symmetry.space_group_name_H-M   'P 1'
#
loop_
_entity.id
_entity.type
_entity.pdbx_description
1 polymer ?
#
loop_
_entity_poly.entity_id
_entity_poly.type
_entity_poly.pdbx_seq_one_letter_code
_entity_poly.pdbx_strand_id
1 'polypeptide(L)' 'MTFPLLPDPDKAVLQAYGAYGEKQNYGKTVVGVIRTTVVVGEDGRVEQAMYGVKATGHVARLLRDLTAA' A
#
# COMPACT_ATOMS: atom_id res chain seq x y z
N MET A 1 0.16 17.12 -8.10
CA MET A 1 0.54 15.69 -8.17
C MET A 1 1.66 15.57 -9.19
N THR A 2 2.77 14.93 -8.83
CA THR A 2 4.02 14.89 -9.63
C THR A 2 4.40 13.48 -10.09
N PHE A 3 3.52 12.51 -9.90
CA PHE A 3 3.76 11.09 -10.22
C PHE A 3 2.51 10.48 -10.88
N PRO A 4 2.68 9.41 -11.69
CA PRO A 4 1.58 8.75 -12.37
C PRO A 4 0.64 8.03 -11.38
N LEU A 5 -0.63 7.93 -11.75
CA LEU A 5 -1.63 7.11 -11.06
C LEU A 5 -2.05 5.98 -12.00
N LEU A 6 -2.03 4.75 -11.50
CA LEU A 6 -2.48 3.59 -12.25
C LEU A 6 -3.99 3.38 -12.07
N PRO A 7 -4.80 3.40 -13.15
CA PRO A 7 -6.16 2.88 -13.09
C PRO A 7 -6.13 1.34 -13.05
N ASP A 8 -6.65 0.74 -11.97
CA ASP A 8 -6.70 -0.71 -11.75
C ASP A 8 -8.17 -1.17 -11.60
N PRO A 9 -9.00 -1.08 -12.66
CA PRO A 9 -10.45 -1.34 -12.57
C PRO A 9 -10.78 -2.82 -12.28
N ASP A 10 -9.98 -3.74 -12.82
CA ASP A 10 -10.08 -5.18 -12.57
C ASP A 10 -9.48 -5.59 -11.22
N LYS A 11 -8.69 -4.71 -10.59
CA LYS A 11 -8.01 -4.90 -9.30
C LYS A 11 -6.87 -5.93 -9.37
N ALA A 12 -6.35 -6.22 -10.56
CA ALA A 12 -5.33 -7.24 -10.75
C ALA A 12 -4.05 -6.90 -9.97
N VAL A 13 -3.63 -5.64 -10.01
CA VAL A 13 -2.42 -5.18 -9.30
C VAL A 13 -2.66 -5.19 -7.80
N LEU A 14 -3.80 -4.67 -7.34
CA LEU A 14 -4.15 -4.70 -5.92
C LEU A 14 -4.20 -6.13 -5.36
N GLN A 15 -4.70 -7.10 -6.12
CA GLN A 15 -4.71 -8.50 -5.71
C GLN A 15 -3.29 -9.10 -5.67
N ALA A 16 -2.47 -8.85 -6.69
CA ALA A 16 -1.09 -9.34 -6.74
C ALA A 16 -0.24 -8.85 -5.56
N TYR A 17 -0.48 -7.62 -5.09
CA TYR A 17 0.18 -7.06 -3.92
C TYR A 17 -0.54 -7.32 -2.59
N GLY A 18 -1.60 -8.13 -2.55
CA GLY A 18 -2.37 -8.39 -1.31
C GLY A 18 -3.05 -7.14 -0.72
N ALA A 19 -3.22 -6.09 -1.52
CA ALA A 19 -3.83 -4.81 -1.14
C ALA A 19 -5.36 -4.79 -1.37
N TYR A 20 -5.95 -5.92 -1.73
CA TYR A 20 -7.40 -6.11 -1.86
C TYR A 20 -7.83 -7.39 -1.14
N GLY A 21 -8.79 -7.29 -0.23
CA GLY A 21 -9.24 -8.43 0.54
C GLY A 21 -10.28 -8.07 1.59
N GLU A 22 -10.55 -9.01 2.49
CA GLU A 22 -11.46 -8.80 3.60
C GLU A 22 -10.88 -7.81 4.63
N LYS A 23 -11.70 -6.86 5.05
CA LYS A 23 -11.40 -5.97 6.17
C LYS A 23 -12.61 -5.80 7.09
N GLN A 24 -12.33 -5.66 8.38
CA GLN A 24 -13.32 -5.27 9.38
C GLN A 24 -13.58 -3.77 9.27
N ASN A 25 -14.84 -3.40 9.07
CA ASN A 25 -15.29 -2.01 9.09
C ASN A 25 -16.52 -1.91 9.98
N TYR A 26 -16.37 -1.29 11.15
CA TYR A 26 -17.45 -1.12 12.13
C TYR A 26 -18.20 -2.43 12.47
N GLY A 27 -17.46 -3.52 12.70
CA GLY A 27 -18.04 -4.82 13.04
C GLY A 27 -18.63 -5.58 11.85
N LYS A 28 -18.51 -5.07 10.63
CA LYS A 28 -18.90 -5.76 9.39
C LYS A 28 -17.67 -6.16 8.60
N THR A 29 -17.65 -7.39 8.10
CA THR A 29 -16.66 -7.84 7.12
C THR A 29 -17.03 -7.29 5.75
N VAL A 30 -16.12 -6.51 5.15
CA VAL A 30 -16.28 -5.94 3.81
C VAL A 30 -15.06 -6.30 2.98
N VAL A 31 -15.25 -6.69 1.73
CA VAL A 31 -14.16 -6.88 0.78
C VAL A 31 -13.83 -5.56 0.10
N GLY A 32 -12.56 -5.15 0.09
CA GLY A 32 -12.17 -3.92 -0.58
C GLY A 32 -10.68 -3.61 -0.51
N VAL A 33 -10.34 -2.40 -0.94
CA VAL A 33 -8.97 -1.90 -0.91
C VAL A 33 -8.49 -1.74 0.54
N ILE A 34 -7.30 -2.28 0.80
CA ILE A 34 -6.52 -2.13 2.02
C ILE A 34 -5.47 -1.07 1.74
N ARG A 35 -5.43 0.02 2.53
CA ARG A 35 -4.43 1.08 2.33
C ARG A 35 -3.05 0.49 2.59
N THR A 36 -2.27 0.37 1.52
CA THR A 36 -1.02 -0.36 1.51
C THR A 36 0.06 0.52 0.88
N THR A 37 1.29 0.39 1.34
CA THR A 37 2.46 0.98 0.70
C THR A 37 3.54 -0.09 0.59
N VAL A 38 4.06 -0.26 -0.62
CA VAL A 38 5.11 -1.23 -0.94
C VAL A 38 6.30 -0.46 -1.47
N VAL A 39 7.49 -0.74 -0.93
CA VAL A 39 8.77 -0.24 -1.40
C VAL A 39 9.42 -1.36 -2.20
N VAL A 40 9.73 -1.07 -3.46
CA VAL A 40 10.39 -2.00 -4.38
C VAL A 40 11.80 -1.46 -4.62
N GLY A 41 12.81 -2.28 -4.35
CA GLY A 41 14.21 -1.97 -4.58
C GLY A 41 14.57 -1.97 -6.05
N GLU A 42 15.78 -1.51 -6.38
CA GLU A 42 16.26 -1.40 -7.76
C GLU A 42 16.36 -2.76 -8.48
N ASP A 43 16.51 -3.85 -7.73
CA ASP A 43 16.55 -5.22 -8.25
C ASP A 43 15.15 -5.82 -8.48
N GLY A 44 14.09 -5.04 -8.25
CA GLY A 44 12.70 -5.44 -8.39
C GLY A 44 12.15 -6.23 -7.20
N ARG A 45 12.91 -6.41 -6.11
CA ARG A 45 12.43 -7.08 -4.91
C ARG A 45 11.67 -6.13 -4.00
N VAL A 46 10.71 -6.69 -3.26
CA VAL A 46 10.00 -5.94 -2.22
C VAL A 46 10.90 -5.83 -0.98
N GLU A 47 11.31 -4.61 -0.66
CA GLU A 47 12.12 -4.32 0.52
C GLU A 47 11.24 -4.08 1.76
N GLN A 48 10.09 -3.42 1.56
CA GLN A 48 9.12 -3.17 2.63
C GLN A 48 7.69 -3.27 2.10
N ALA A 49 6.82 -3.94 2.86
CA ALA A 49 5.39 -3.98 2.59
C ALA A 49 4.61 -3.63 3.85
N MET A 50 3.84 -2.54 3.78
CA MET A 50 3.09 -2.01 4.92
C MET A 50 1.59 -2.01 4.59
N TYR A 51 0.82 -2.82 5.31
CA TYR A 51 -0.62 -3.01 5.10
C TYR A 51 -1.44 -2.31 6.19
N GLY A 52 -2.66 -1.87 5.84
CA GLY A 52 -3.59 -1.27 6.79
C GLY A 52 -3.10 0.05 7.40
N VAL A 53 -2.24 0.79 6.68
CA VAL A 53 -1.61 1.99 7.22
C VAL A 53 -2.60 3.14 7.41
N LYS A 54 -2.39 3.96 8.44
CA LYS A 54 -3.10 5.24 8.61
C LYS A 54 -2.46 6.28 7.70
N ALA A 55 -3.23 7.20 7.12
CA ALA A 55 -2.63 8.24 6.26
C ALA A 55 -1.81 9.25 7.08
N THR A 56 -2.31 9.64 8.25
CA THR A 56 -1.70 10.67 9.09
C THR A 56 -0.29 10.27 9.48
N GLY A 57 0.69 11.08 9.09
CA GLY A 57 2.11 10.88 9.44
C GLY A 57 2.83 9.77 8.66
N HIS A 58 2.13 8.99 7.82
CA HIS A 58 2.72 7.83 7.15
C HIS A 58 3.82 8.21 6.15
N VAL A 59 3.55 9.18 5.28
CA VAL A 59 4.54 9.62 4.27
C VAL A 59 5.79 10.17 4.94
N ALA A 60 5.66 10.98 5.99
CA ALA A 60 6.80 11.54 6.70
C ALA A 60 7.63 10.45 7.40
N ARG A 61 6.99 9.40 7.93
CA ARG A 61 7.69 8.24 8.49
C ARG A 61 8.42 7.46 7.40
N LEU A 62 7.73 7.13 6.31
CA LEU A 62 8.30 6.40 5.18
C LEU A 62 9.54 7.08 4.62
N LEU A 63 9.49 8.40 4.41
CA LEU A 63 10.64 9.14 3.92
C LEU A 63 11.84 9.05 4.86
N ARG A 64 11.62 9.17 6.18
CA ARG A 64 12.71 9.00 7.16
C ARG A 64 13.33 7.61 7.08
N ASP A 65 12.49 6.58 7.04
CA ASP A 65 12.92 5.18 7.02
C ASP A 65 13.72 4.87 5.75
N LEU A 66 13.36 5.46 4.60
CA LEU A 66 14.07 5.29 3.33
C LEU A 66 15.40 6.06 3.26
N THR A 67 15.49 7.23 3.92
CA THR A 67 16.72 8.04 3.91
C THR A 67 17.76 7.65 4.96
N ALA A 68 17.36 6.82 5.93
CA ALA A 68 18.23 6.35 7.01
C ALA A 68 18.94 5.02 6.68
N ALA A 69 18.57 4.38 5.56
CA ALA A 69 19.19 3.18 5.00
C ALA A 69 20.22 3.57 3.93
#